data_AF-G5H7A5-F1
#
_entry.id   AF-G5H7A5-F1
#
_cell.length_a   1.000
_cell.length_b   1.000
_cell.length_c   1.000
_cell.angle_alpha   90.00
_cell.angle_beta   90.00
_cell.angle_gamma   90.00
#
_symmetry.space_group_name_H-M   'P 1'
#
loop_
_entity.id
_entity.type
_entity.pdbx_description
1 polymer ?
#
loop_
_entity_poly.entity_id
_entity_poly.type
_entity_poly.pdbx_seq_one_letter_code
_entity_poly.pdbx_strand_id
1 'polypeptide(L)' 'MVSVPKRLHKRANVRNLLKRRMREAYRLNKEPLREICIRENIRLSLGLLYTSGEIADYKTIEHAVRKIIQTVVARS' A
#
# COMPACT_ATOMS: atom_id res chain seq x y z
N MET A 1 8.00 0.05 -3.23
CA MET A 1 7.57 0.17 -4.65
C MET A 1 6.05 0.16 -4.73
N VAL A 2 5.41 0.92 -5.63
CA VAL A 2 3.94 0.85 -5.86
C VAL A 2 3.65 0.64 -7.34
N SER A 3 2.89 -0.40 -7.67
CA SER A 3 2.57 -0.81 -9.04
C SER A 3 1.06 -0.84 -9.28
N VAL A 4 0.66 -0.36 -10.46
CA VAL A 4 -0.72 -0.43 -10.96
C VAL A 4 -0.65 -0.92 -12.41
N PRO A 5 -1.24 -2.08 -12.75
CA PRO A 5 -1.07 -2.71 -14.05
C PRO A 5 -1.74 -1.92 -15.18
N LYS A 6 -1.00 -1.66 -16.27
CA LYS A 6 -1.52 -1.02 -17.51
C LYS A 6 -2.66 -1.81 -18.15
N ARG A 7 -2.64 -3.15 -18.01
CA ARG A 7 -3.67 -4.06 -18.55
C ARG A 7 -5.06 -3.74 -18.02
N LEU A 8 -5.19 -3.46 -16.72
CA LEU A 8 -6.45 -3.12 -16.06
C LEU A 8 -6.73 -1.61 -16.14
N HIS A 9 -5.72 -0.78 -15.85
CA HIS A 9 -5.84 0.68 -15.81
C HIS A 9 -5.08 1.30 -16.98
N LYS A 10 -5.72 1.38 -18.15
CA LYS A 10 -5.09 1.82 -19.41
C LYS A 10 -4.65 3.29 -19.40
N ARG A 11 -5.37 4.16 -18.71
CA ARG A 11 -5.09 5.62 -18.67
C ARG A 11 -4.08 5.98 -17.58
N ALA A 12 -3.11 6.83 -17.92
CA ALA A 12 -2.02 7.21 -17.02
C ALA A 12 -2.51 8.03 -15.81
N ASN A 13 -3.47 8.93 -16.01
CA ASN A 13 -4.08 9.71 -14.93
C ASN A 13 -4.75 8.82 -13.88
N VAL A 14 -5.47 7.76 -14.29
CA VAL A 14 -6.09 6.79 -13.39
C VAL A 14 -5.02 6.03 -12.59
N ARG A 15 -3.97 5.52 -13.26
CA ARG A 15 -2.86 4.86 -12.56
C ARG A 15 -2.19 5.79 -11.55
N ASN A 16 -1.98 7.06 -11.91
CA ASN A 16 -1.34 8.04 -11.04
C ASN A 16 -2.23 8.37 -9.82
N LEU A 17 -3.55 8.47 -10.02
CA LEU A 17 -4.51 8.64 -8.93
C LEU A 17 -4.45 7.46 -7.94
N LEU A 18 -4.50 6.23 -8.43
CA LEU A 18 -4.42 5.03 -7.59
C LEU A 18 -3.07 4.93 -6.88
N LYS A 19 -1.95 5.14 -7.58
CA LYS A 19 -0.61 5.19 -6.98
C LYS A 19 -0.48 6.29 -5.91
N ARG A 20 -1.14 7.44 -6.10
CA ARG A 20 -1.17 8.52 -5.10
C ARG A 20 -1.95 8.10 -3.87
N ARG A 21 -3.16 7.57 -4.03
CA ARG A 21 -4.00 7.06 -2.93
C ARG A 21 -3.26 5.98 -2.12
N MET A 22 -2.64 5.00 -2.79
CA MET A 22 -1.89 3.93 -2.13
C MET A 22 -0.67 4.44 -1.35
N ARG A 23 0.11 5.34 -1.95
CA ARG A 23 1.27 5.94 -1.27
C ARG A 23 0.85 6.74 -0.05
N GLU A 24 -0.25 7.47 -0.14
CA GLU A 24 -0.73 8.30 0.96
C GLU A 24 -1.31 7.46 2.10
N ALA A 25 -2.10 6.43 1.78
CA ALA A 25 -2.56 5.44 2.75
C ALA A 25 -1.39 4.79 3.49
N TYR A 26 -0.33 4.40 2.78
CA TYR A 26 0.88 3.86 3.40
C TYR A 26 1.58 4.90 4.29
N ARG A 27 1.81 6.12 3.76
CA ARG A 27 2.54 7.18 4.47
C ARG A 27 1.92 7.50 5.82
N LEU A 28 0.59 7.56 5.90
CA LEU A 28 -0.14 7.88 7.12
C LEU A 28 -0.23 6.72 8.12
N ASN A 29 -0.08 5.47 7.67
CA ASN A 29 -0.31 4.28 8.49
C ASN A 29 0.96 3.43 8.74
N LYS A 30 2.15 3.87 8.32
CA LYS A 30 3.39 3.06 8.36
C LYS A 30 4.02 2.86 9.74
N GLU A 31 3.65 3.63 10.76
CA GLU A 31 4.34 3.65 12.06
C GLU A 31 4.47 2.26 12.72
N PRO A 32 3.45 1.37 12.70
CA PRO A 32 3.60 0.02 13.25
C PRO A 32 4.70 -0.81 12.57
N LEU A 33 4.91 -0.63 11.26
CA LEU A 33 6.01 -1.31 10.56
C LEU A 33 7.36 -0.75 11.00
N ARG A 34 7.44 0.56 11.26
CA ARG A 34 8.68 1.21 11.70
C ARG A 34 9.09 0.72 13.09
N GLU A 35 8.13 0.62 14.01
CA GLU A 35 8.36 0.13 15.37
C GLU A 35 8.93 -1.29 15.36
N ILE A 36 8.38 -2.19 14.54
CA ILE A 36 8.90 -3.55 14.38
C ILE A 36 10.30 -3.57 13.76
N CYS A 37 10.54 -2.77 12.72
CA CYS A 37 11.88 -2.69 12.13
C CYS A 37 12.94 -2.29 13.16
N ILE A 38 12.60 -1.38 14.07
CA ILE A 38 13.49 -0.94 15.14
C ILE A 38 13.65 -2.05 16.19
N ARG A 39 12.53 -2.61 16.67
CA ARG A 39 12.52 -3.62 17.74
C ARG A 39 13.28 -4.89 17.36
N GLU A 40 13.07 -5.37 16.14
CA GLU A 40 13.68 -6.61 15.64
C GLU A 40 15.02 -6.36 14.92
N ASN A 41 15.45 -5.10 14.79
CA ASN A 41 16.65 -4.69 14.04
C ASN A 41 16.67 -5.23 12.59
N ILE A 42 15.53 -5.17 11.90
CA ILE A 42 15.36 -5.66 10.54
C ILE A 42 15.17 -4.54 9.52
N ARG A 43 15.46 -4.83 8.26
CA ARG A 43 15.12 -3.96 7.12
C ARG A 43 13.96 -4.55 6.33
N LEU A 44 12.81 -3.89 6.35
CA LEU A 44 11.63 -4.31 5.60
C LEU A 44 11.55 -3.61 4.23
N SER A 45 11.42 -4.39 3.16
CA SER A 45 11.11 -3.88 1.82
C SER A 45 9.68 -4.27 1.43
N LEU A 46 8.77 -3.29 1.33
CA LEU A 46 7.36 -3.51 0.99
C LEU A 46 7.03 -3.05 -0.45
N GLY A 47 6.38 -3.95 -1.19
CA GLY A 47 5.80 -3.68 -2.50
C GLY A 47 4.28 -3.72 -2.44
N LEU A 48 3.60 -2.67 -2.91
CA LEU A 48 2.14 -2.65 -3.04
C LEU A 48 1.73 -2.78 -4.51
N LEU A 49 0.93 -3.79 -4.83
CA LEU A 49 0.39 -4.05 -6.16
C LEU A 49 -1.12 -3.87 -6.16
N TYR A 50 -1.63 -3.03 -7.05
CA TYR A 50 -3.07 -2.89 -7.27
C TYR A 50 -3.58 -3.96 -8.24
N THR A 51 -4.52 -4.79 -7.81
CA THR A 51 -5.02 -5.94 -8.58
C THR A 51 -6.45 -5.78 -9.10
N SER A 52 -7.23 -4.84 -8.55
CA SER A 52 -8.62 -4.60 -8.98
C SER A 52 -8.70 -3.87 -10.34
N GLY A 53 -9.75 -4.14 -11.10
CA GLY A 53 -10.11 -3.37 -12.30
C GLY A 53 -10.84 -2.06 -11.97
N GLU A 54 -11.33 -1.91 -10.74
CA GLU A 54 -12.11 -0.75 -10.30
C GLU A 54 -11.21 0.42 -9.89
N ILE A 55 -11.73 1.64 -9.97
CA ILE A 55 -11.05 2.85 -9.49
C ILE A 55 -11.50 3.10 -8.05
N ALA A 56 -10.96 2.32 -7.11
CA ALA A 56 -11.34 2.41 -5.70
C ALA A 56 -11.05 3.79 -5.12
N ASP A 57 -11.93 4.27 -4.25
CA ASP A 57 -11.76 5.52 -3.52
C ASP A 57 -10.63 5.43 -2.49
N TYR A 58 -10.34 6.55 -1.82
CA TYR A 58 -9.26 6.57 -0.85
C TYR A 58 -9.54 5.67 0.36
N LYS A 59 -10.77 5.69 0.89
CA LYS A 59 -11.15 4.94 2.10
C LYS A 59 -10.99 3.44 1.89
N THR A 60 -11.40 2.93 0.73
CA THR A 60 -11.23 1.51 0.37
C THR A 60 -9.75 1.14 0.30
N ILE A 61 -8.93 1.96 -0.35
CA ILE A 61 -7.48 1.72 -0.46
C ILE A 61 -6.80 1.81 0.91
N GLU A 62 -7.16 2.78 1.73
CA GLU A 62 -6.63 2.94 3.09
C GLU A 62 -6.95 1.73 3.94
N HIS A 63 -8.19 1.27 3.94
CA HIS A 63 -8.60 0.08 4.68
C HIS A 63 -7.79 -1.15 4.27
N ALA A 64 -7.60 -1.38 2.96
CA ALA A 64 -6.79 -2.47 2.46
C ALA A 64 -5.30 -2.36 2.89
N VAL A 65 -4.71 -1.16 2.80
CA VAL A 65 -3.33 -0.93 3.23
C VAL A 65 -3.16 -1.17 4.73
N ARG A 66 -4.07 -0.66 5.57
CA ARG A 66 -4.05 -0.91 7.02
C ARG A 66 -4.10 -2.39 7.34
N LYS A 67 -4.95 -3.15 6.65
CA LYS A 67 -5.05 -4.61 6.82
C LYS A 67 -3.74 -5.31 6.46
N ILE A 68 -3.09 -4.92 5.36
CA ILE A 68 -1.79 -5.46 4.96
C ILE A 68 -0.74 -5.17 6.04
N ILE A 69 -0.66 -3.92 6.52
CA ILE A 69 0.27 -3.51 7.57
C ILE A 69 0.08 -4.34 8.83
N GLN A 70 -1.16 -4.45 9.32
CA GLN A 70 -1.49 -5.26 10.50
C GLN A 70 -1.11 -6.74 10.31
N THR A 71 -1.31 -7.29 9.11
CA THR A 71 -0.96 -8.68 8.81
C THR A 71 0.56 -8.90 8.86
N VAL A 72 1.35 -7.95 8.36
CA VAL A 72 2.82 -8.01 8.45
C VAL A 72 3.28 -7.87 9.90
N VAL A 73 2.69 -6.92 10.63
CA VAL A 73 2.96 -6.66 12.05
C VAL A 73 2.71 -7.90 12.90
N ALA A 74 1.59 -8.59 12.68
CA ALA A 74 1.21 -9.78 13.45
C ALA A 74 2.06 -11.03 13.15
N ARG A 75 2.84 -11.01 12.06
CA ARG A 75 3.69 -12.13 11.63
C ARG A 75 5.17 -11.93 11.93
N SER A 76 5.55 -10.76 12.45
CA SER A 76 6.93 -10.42 12.83
C SER A 76 7.07 -10.50 14.33
#